data_AF-A0A6G2S5J9-F1
#
_entry.id   AF-A0A6G2S5J9-F1
#
_cell.length_a   1.000
_cell.length_b   1.000
_cell.length_c   1.000
_cell.angle_alpha   90.00
_cell.angle_beta   90.00
_cell.angle_gamma   90.00
#
_symmetry.space_group_name_H-M   'P 1'
#
loop_
_entity.id
_entity.type
_entity.pdbx_description
1 polymer ?
#
loop_
_entity_poly.entity_id
_entity_poly.type
_entity_poly.pdbx_seq_one_letter_code
_entity_poly.pdbx_strand_id
1 'polypeptide(L)'
;MNWTRLVGFAAAGLALCGCAHAASTSGAAQRSPRTTVHSAHEAADKAEGDRGRALTGKPFKPVLELAGNLDARPEQLVGIRLDFLSRAQGHDAVTAHSPAFSGPVRLRWQDDDSYGATRPLAMTDKAGWYPLEVSVAGRTVARDRIHVVPSERPSFTLTFGSEVARPGEPLWLNFDDLYPGERGTDFTVRSAALHRPVRLVHDERNDFYNPRAFSARAELAPGLADGDYTFELYGPHGHRIADKRLTVRASRPGDADYLGKAHGPDLYDPNIGYADSPHRHDFKVSPGGRVAVMWHDAVPDPGEETRLTATSSAFTQVLRLNRDDSKSADGDDPRYFNTATIRAGLKPGRYPVTIVAHHGRVMKVGYVTVTAP
;
A
#
# COMPACT_ATOMS: atom_id res chain seq x y z
N MET A 1 -20.57 -44.60 18.12
CA MET A 1 -21.38 -44.78 16.89
C MET A 1 -20.54 -44.28 15.72
N ASN A 2 -20.08 -45.20 14.88
CA ASN A 2 -19.24 -44.96 13.71
C ASN A 2 -20.06 -44.45 12.54
N TRP A 3 -19.71 -43.31 11.93
CA TRP A 3 -20.03 -43.06 10.52
C TRP A 3 -18.85 -42.35 9.84
N THR A 4 -18.31 -43.04 8.84
CA THR A 4 -17.27 -42.62 7.87
C THR A 4 -17.92 -42.20 6.55
N ARG A 5 -17.11 -41.52 5.71
CA ARG A 5 -17.29 -41.17 4.28
C ARG A 5 -17.97 -39.80 4.05
N LEU A 6 -17.58 -38.97 3.08
CA LEU A 6 -17.03 -39.24 1.75
C LEU A 6 -16.23 -38.03 1.22
N VAL A 7 -15.07 -38.32 0.60
CA VAL A 7 -14.27 -37.39 -0.21
C VAL A 7 -14.84 -37.39 -1.63
N GLY A 8 -15.09 -36.21 -2.20
CA GLY A 8 -15.46 -36.03 -3.60
C GLY A 8 -14.55 -35.01 -4.27
N PHE A 9 -13.61 -35.51 -5.08
CA PHE A 9 -12.84 -34.72 -6.04
C PHE A 9 -13.72 -34.42 -7.26
N ALA A 10 -13.73 -33.17 -7.73
CA ALA A 10 -14.18 -32.82 -9.06
C ALA A 10 -13.14 -31.90 -9.71
N ALA A 11 -12.48 -32.44 -10.73
CA ALA A 11 -11.61 -31.74 -11.65
C ALA A 11 -12.44 -31.31 -12.87
N ALA A 12 -12.30 -30.04 -13.26
CA ALA A 12 -12.63 -29.50 -14.57
C ALA A 12 -11.64 -28.34 -14.77
N GLY A 13 -10.78 -28.28 -15.77
CA GLY A 13 -11.05 -28.49 -17.19
C GLY A 13 -10.87 -27.12 -17.89
N LEU A 14 -9.64 -26.61 -17.90
CA LEU A 14 -9.29 -25.34 -18.57
C LEU A 14 -8.88 -25.63 -20.01
N ALA A 15 -9.70 -25.15 -20.95
CA ALA A 15 -9.42 -25.17 -22.38
C ALA A 15 -8.51 -23.99 -22.76
N LEU A 16 -7.39 -24.32 -23.40
CA LEU A 16 -6.46 -23.40 -24.04
C LEU A 16 -6.97 -23.04 -25.44
N CYS A 17 -7.14 -21.75 -25.72
CA CYS A 17 -7.16 -21.23 -27.09
C CYS A 17 -6.05 -20.19 -27.22
N GLY A 18 -5.01 -20.57 -27.98
CA GLY A 18 -4.02 -19.65 -28.50
C GLY A 18 -4.47 -19.09 -29.86
N CYS A 19 -4.09 -17.85 -30.13
CA CYS A 19 -3.90 -17.34 -31.49
C CYS A 19 -2.61 -16.53 -31.55
N ALA A 20 -1.99 -16.61 -32.71
CA ALA A 20 -0.57 -16.44 -32.96
C ALA A 20 -0.12 -14.98 -33.15
N HIS A 21 1.20 -14.83 -33.09
CA HIS A 21 1.99 -13.69 -33.50
C HIS A 21 1.82 -13.37 -34.99
N ALA A 22 1.79 -12.07 -35.31
CA ALA A 22 2.21 -11.56 -36.61
C ALA A 22 3.18 -10.40 -36.37
N ALA A 23 4.40 -10.58 -36.87
CA ALA A 23 5.44 -9.56 -36.92
C ALA A 23 5.23 -8.69 -38.18
N SER A 24 5.44 -7.39 -38.07
CA SER A 24 5.82 -6.54 -39.19
C SER A 24 6.82 -5.48 -38.73
N THR A 25 7.93 -5.41 -39.45
CA THR A 25 9.09 -4.56 -39.20
C THR A 25 8.95 -3.19 -39.85
N SER A 26 9.13 -2.17 -39.02
CA SER A 26 9.85 -0.89 -39.22
C SER A 26 9.65 -0.05 -40.49
N GLY A 27 9.19 1.20 -40.28
CA GLY A 27 9.44 2.30 -41.20
C GLY A 27 8.73 3.62 -40.87
N ALA A 28 9.42 4.50 -40.12
CA ALA A 28 9.30 5.96 -40.09
C ALA A 28 8.36 6.69 -39.09
N ALA A 29 9.00 7.64 -38.39
CA ALA A 29 8.52 8.91 -37.80
C ALA A 29 7.71 8.90 -36.48
N GLN A 30 8.43 9.10 -35.37
CA GLN A 30 7.90 9.59 -34.10
C GLN A 30 7.23 10.96 -34.27
N ARG A 31 5.94 11.06 -33.92
CA ARG A 31 5.28 12.29 -33.46
C ARG A 31 4.35 11.96 -32.30
N SER A 32 4.74 12.40 -31.12
CA SER A 32 3.93 12.38 -29.90
C SER A 32 2.72 13.31 -30.04
N PRO A 33 1.50 12.91 -29.65
CA PRO A 33 0.39 13.85 -29.48
C PRO A 33 0.52 14.56 -28.13
N ARG A 34 0.76 15.87 -28.26
CA ARG A 34 0.75 16.90 -27.23
C ARG A 34 -0.70 17.11 -26.77
N THR A 35 -1.02 16.79 -25.52
CA THR A 35 -2.23 17.31 -24.86
C THR A 35 -1.96 18.75 -24.41
N THR A 36 -2.64 19.68 -25.05
CA THR A 36 -2.63 21.11 -24.76
C THR A 36 -3.35 21.40 -23.45
N VAL A 37 -2.59 21.54 -22.37
CA VAL A 37 -3.02 22.28 -21.17
C VAL A 37 -2.58 23.73 -21.37
N HIS A 38 -3.53 24.61 -21.70
CA HIS A 38 -3.28 26.04 -21.67
C HIS A 38 -3.35 26.54 -20.23
N SER A 39 -2.18 26.86 -19.67
CA SER A 39 -2.04 27.82 -18.58
C SER A 39 -1.94 29.23 -19.17
N ALA A 40 -2.61 30.20 -18.57
CA ALA A 40 -2.25 31.61 -18.71
C ALA A 40 -2.58 32.38 -17.42
N HIS A 41 -1.50 32.69 -16.71
CA HIS A 41 -1.19 33.91 -15.97
C HIS A 41 -1.96 34.31 -14.71
N GLU A 42 -1.24 34.06 -13.63
CA GLU A 42 -1.05 34.86 -12.41
C GLU A 42 -0.83 36.37 -12.63
N ALA A 43 -1.35 37.13 -11.66
CA ALA A 43 -0.92 38.42 -11.11
C ALA A 43 -1.80 39.66 -11.37
N ALA A 44 -2.59 40.04 -10.36
CA ALA A 44 -2.75 41.43 -9.92
C ALA A 44 -3.29 41.46 -8.48
N ASP A 45 -2.41 41.82 -7.56
CA ASP A 45 -2.71 42.21 -6.18
C ASP A 45 -3.43 43.56 -6.12
N LYS A 46 -4.26 43.71 -5.08
CA LYS A 46 -4.92 44.93 -4.55
C LYS A 46 -5.98 45.65 -5.41
N ALA A 47 -7.24 45.44 -5.01
CA ALA A 47 -8.11 46.54 -4.60
C ALA A 47 -9.17 46.02 -3.61
N GLU A 48 -9.03 46.47 -2.36
CA GLU A 48 -10.06 46.44 -1.34
C GLU A 48 -11.19 47.39 -1.79
N GLY A 49 -12.36 46.85 -2.10
CA GLY A 49 -13.48 47.67 -2.55
C GLY A 49 -14.64 46.83 -3.08
N ASP A 50 -15.80 47.05 -2.49
CA ASP A 50 -17.12 46.68 -3.01
C ASP A 50 -17.67 45.29 -2.66
N ARG A 51 -17.82 45.05 -1.35
CA ARG A 51 -18.85 44.16 -0.79
C ARG A 51 -20.24 44.77 -1.04
N GLY A 52 -20.76 44.63 -2.25
CA GLY A 52 -22.02 45.27 -2.60
C GLY A 52 -22.61 44.89 -3.95
N ARG A 53 -22.15 43.82 -4.61
CA ARG A 53 -22.73 43.41 -5.89
C ARG A 53 -23.73 42.29 -5.70
N ALA A 54 -24.99 42.67 -5.57
CA ALA A 54 -26.11 41.77 -5.77
C ALA A 54 -25.94 41.08 -7.13
N LEU A 55 -25.69 39.77 -7.11
CA LEU A 55 -25.68 38.93 -8.30
C LEU A 55 -27.09 38.91 -8.86
N THR A 56 -27.38 39.82 -9.79
CA THR A 56 -28.51 39.74 -10.71
C THR A 56 -28.19 38.64 -11.74
N GLY A 57 -28.24 37.39 -11.29
CA GLY A 57 -28.12 36.19 -12.11
C GLY A 57 -29.35 35.33 -11.91
N LYS A 58 -29.79 34.63 -12.96
CA LYS A 58 -30.94 33.71 -12.94
C LYS A 58 -30.96 32.89 -11.64
N PRO A 59 -32.14 32.61 -11.04
CA PRO A 59 -32.21 31.76 -9.86
C PRO A 59 -31.56 30.43 -10.19
N PHE A 60 -30.41 30.16 -9.58
CA PHE A 60 -29.76 28.87 -9.72
C PHE A 60 -30.69 27.83 -9.11
N LYS A 61 -30.99 26.80 -9.89
CA LYS A 61 -31.74 25.65 -9.40
C LYS A 61 -30.85 24.95 -8.36
N PRO A 62 -31.35 24.65 -7.15
CA PRO A 62 -30.59 23.89 -6.17
C PRO A 62 -30.04 22.60 -6.77
N VAL A 63 -28.77 22.30 -6.51
CA VAL A 63 -28.10 21.08 -6.97
C VAL A 63 -27.89 20.18 -5.76
N LEU A 64 -28.33 18.93 -5.88
CA LEU A 64 -28.14 17.91 -4.87
C LEU A 64 -26.96 17.04 -5.26
N GLU A 65 -25.99 16.95 -4.37
CA GLU A 65 -24.84 16.07 -4.48
C GLU A 65 -24.91 15.00 -3.39
N LEU A 66 -24.70 13.75 -3.78
CA LEU A 66 -24.61 12.62 -2.88
C LEU A 66 -23.22 11.99 -2.95
N ALA A 67 -22.70 11.63 -1.79
CA ALA A 67 -21.44 10.92 -1.67
C ALA A 67 -21.64 9.65 -0.84
N GLY A 68 -20.97 8.57 -1.26
CA GLY A 68 -21.09 7.25 -0.62
C GLY A 68 -22.46 6.60 -0.79
N ASN A 69 -23.24 6.93 -1.83
CA ASN A 69 -24.64 6.51 -1.99
C ASN A 69 -24.87 5.36 -2.99
N LEU A 70 -23.85 4.87 -3.71
CA LEU A 70 -24.01 3.92 -4.81
C LEU A 70 -23.83 2.45 -4.43
N ASP A 71 -23.33 2.19 -3.23
CA ASP A 71 -22.97 0.87 -2.72
C ASP A 71 -22.96 0.83 -1.19
N ALA A 72 -23.74 1.72 -0.56
CA ALA A 72 -23.73 1.90 0.87
C ALA A 72 -24.35 0.68 1.59
N ARG A 73 -23.62 0.13 2.54
CA ARG A 73 -24.15 -0.88 3.47
C ARG A 73 -24.84 -0.20 4.66
N PRO A 74 -25.75 -0.90 5.36
CA PRO A 74 -26.32 -0.39 6.60
C PRO A 74 -25.23 0.09 7.57
N GLU A 75 -25.46 1.20 8.28
CA GLU A 75 -24.52 1.95 9.13
C GLU A 75 -23.34 2.64 8.43
N GLN A 76 -23.16 2.46 7.12
CA GLN A 76 -22.26 3.34 6.37
C GLN A 76 -22.87 4.73 6.21
N LEU A 77 -21.99 5.72 6.08
CA LEU A 77 -22.40 7.11 6.00
C LEU A 77 -22.72 7.49 4.56
N VAL A 78 -23.79 8.25 4.39
CA VAL A 78 -24.10 8.95 3.14
C VAL A 78 -23.96 10.44 3.39
N GLY A 79 -23.16 11.10 2.55
CA GLY A 79 -23.04 12.55 2.50
C GLY A 79 -24.16 13.13 1.64
N ILE A 80 -24.88 14.11 2.18
CA ILE A 80 -25.94 14.83 1.50
C ILE A 80 -25.54 16.30 1.47
N ARG A 81 -25.43 16.87 0.27
CA ARG A 81 -25.05 18.27 0.06
C ARG A 81 -26.02 18.93 -0.91
N LEU A 82 -26.48 20.13 -0.57
CA LEU A 82 -27.37 20.94 -1.40
C LEU A 82 -26.71 22.29 -1.67
N ASP A 83 -26.28 22.48 -2.91
CA ASP A 83 -25.63 23.68 -3.43
C ASP A 83 -26.62 24.65 -4.06
N PHE A 84 -26.15 25.88 -4.26
CA PHE A 84 -26.89 26.98 -4.90
C PHE A 84 -28.20 27.35 -4.20
N LEU A 85 -28.33 27.01 -2.91
CA LEU A 85 -29.38 27.50 -2.02
C LEU A 85 -28.75 28.46 -1.02
N SER A 86 -29.12 29.75 -1.06
CA SER A 86 -28.56 30.72 -0.11
C SER A 86 -29.00 30.45 1.33
N ARG A 87 -28.20 30.92 2.31
CA ARG A 87 -28.56 30.85 3.73
C ARG A 87 -29.92 31.47 4.03
N ALA A 88 -30.25 32.59 3.39
CA ALA A 88 -31.53 33.28 3.54
C ALA A 88 -32.72 32.50 2.96
N GLN A 89 -32.51 31.63 1.96
CA GLN A 89 -33.59 30.82 1.40
C GLN A 89 -33.86 29.56 2.23
N GLY A 90 -32.80 28.92 2.74
CA GLY A 90 -32.93 27.68 3.51
C GLY A 90 -33.26 27.86 4.99
N HIS A 91 -32.74 28.93 5.62
CA HIS A 91 -32.74 29.11 7.07
C HIS A 91 -32.39 27.81 7.81
N ASP A 92 -33.17 27.44 8.82
CA ASP A 92 -33.04 26.19 9.57
C ASP A 92 -33.96 25.07 9.05
N ALA A 93 -34.60 25.28 7.91
CA ALA A 93 -35.73 24.48 7.41
C ALA A 93 -35.34 23.53 6.27
N VAL A 94 -34.05 23.27 6.06
CA VAL A 94 -33.55 22.33 5.05
C VAL A 94 -33.48 20.92 5.63
N THR A 95 -34.29 20.02 5.08
CA THR A 95 -34.42 18.65 5.56
C THR A 95 -34.34 17.66 4.40
N ALA A 96 -33.64 16.55 4.60
CA ALA A 96 -33.62 15.43 3.69
C ALA A 96 -34.42 14.26 4.28
N HIS A 97 -35.19 13.58 3.44
CA HIS A 97 -36.01 12.45 3.84
C HIS A 97 -35.74 11.27 2.90
N SER A 98 -35.42 10.13 3.49
CA SER A 98 -35.34 8.85 2.82
C SER A 98 -35.74 7.75 3.80
N PRO A 99 -36.46 6.70 3.36
CA PRO A 99 -36.68 5.52 4.19
C PRO A 99 -35.39 4.77 4.55
N ALA A 100 -34.27 5.09 3.89
CA ALA A 100 -32.95 4.53 4.21
C ALA A 100 -32.30 5.13 5.48
N PHE A 101 -32.92 6.15 6.07
CA PHE A 101 -32.49 6.77 7.31
C PHE A 101 -33.47 6.45 8.44
N SER A 102 -33.00 6.44 9.68
CA SER A 102 -33.86 6.25 10.86
C SER A 102 -34.86 7.39 11.12
N GLY A 103 -34.78 8.47 10.34
CA GLY A 103 -35.69 9.60 10.39
C GLY A 103 -35.24 10.75 9.49
N PRO A 104 -35.99 11.88 9.50
CA PRO A 104 -35.63 13.07 8.75
C PRO A 104 -34.25 13.62 9.15
N VAL A 105 -33.47 14.02 8.16
CA VAL A 105 -32.11 14.53 8.34
C VAL A 105 -32.12 16.05 8.17
N ARG A 106 -31.79 16.79 9.22
CA ARG A 106 -31.57 18.25 9.12
C ARG A 106 -30.22 18.54 8.48
N LEU A 107 -30.22 19.25 7.34
CA LEU A 107 -29.01 19.76 6.71
C LEU A 107 -28.65 21.10 7.35
N ARG A 108 -27.36 21.32 7.62
CA ARG A 108 -26.87 22.56 8.24
C ARG A 108 -26.11 23.38 7.22
N TRP A 109 -26.20 24.70 7.35
CA TRP A 109 -25.34 25.62 6.61
C TRP A 109 -23.87 25.32 6.93
N GLN A 110 -23.05 25.21 5.90
CA GLN A 110 -21.61 24.94 5.96
C GLN A 110 -20.82 26.19 5.48
N ASP A 111 -19.51 26.21 5.75
CA ASP A 111 -18.64 27.35 5.40
C ASP A 111 -18.38 27.49 3.89
N ASP A 112 -18.76 26.48 3.09
CA ASP A 112 -18.60 26.45 1.63
C ASP A 112 -19.85 26.88 0.86
N ASP A 113 -20.70 27.68 1.50
CA ASP A 113 -21.97 28.20 0.95
C ASP A 113 -22.99 27.11 0.55
N SER A 114 -22.96 25.96 1.24
CA SER A 114 -23.86 24.83 1.00
C SER A 114 -24.65 24.40 2.25
N TYR A 115 -25.72 23.62 2.06
CA TYR A 115 -26.37 22.88 3.14
C TYR A 115 -25.93 21.42 3.11
N GLY A 116 -25.33 20.93 4.19
CA GLY A 116 -24.76 19.59 4.26
C GLY A 116 -25.10 18.80 5.52
N ALA A 117 -25.16 17.48 5.40
CA ALA A 117 -25.09 16.54 6.51
C ALA A 117 -24.54 15.19 6.06
N THR A 118 -23.90 14.49 6.99
CA THR A 118 -23.45 13.10 6.82
C THR A 118 -24.22 12.23 7.80
N ARG A 119 -24.85 11.14 7.33
CA ARG A 119 -25.70 10.28 8.16
C ARG A 119 -25.53 8.80 7.88
N PRO A 120 -25.55 7.95 8.93
CA PRO A 120 -25.56 6.50 8.75
C PRO A 120 -26.90 6.03 8.17
N LEU A 121 -26.82 5.02 7.31
CA LEU A 121 -27.98 4.23 6.90
C LEU A 121 -28.51 3.38 8.04
N ALA A 122 -29.82 3.13 8.09
CA ALA A 122 -30.39 2.33 9.17
C ALA A 122 -30.02 0.85 9.05
N MET A 123 -29.67 0.19 10.17
CA MET A 123 -29.34 -1.24 10.23
C MET A 123 -30.36 -2.19 9.60
N THR A 124 -31.65 -1.85 9.66
CA THR A 124 -32.76 -2.74 9.31
C THR A 124 -33.16 -2.65 7.84
N ASP A 125 -32.49 -1.82 7.06
CA ASP A 125 -32.87 -1.58 5.68
C ASP A 125 -32.56 -2.79 4.81
N LYS A 126 -33.52 -3.09 3.93
CA LYS A 126 -33.35 -4.12 2.92
C LYS A 126 -32.46 -3.55 1.82
N ALA A 127 -31.75 -4.42 1.13
CA ALA A 127 -31.04 -3.99 -0.06
C ALA A 127 -32.02 -3.45 -1.11
N GLY A 128 -31.65 -2.38 -1.80
CA GLY A 128 -32.44 -1.75 -2.84
C GLY A 128 -32.16 -0.27 -3.04
N TRP A 129 -32.90 0.34 -3.97
CA TRP A 129 -32.85 1.78 -4.22
C TRP A 129 -33.94 2.49 -3.44
N TYR A 130 -33.53 3.42 -2.59
CA TYR A 130 -34.40 4.22 -1.73
C TYR A 130 -34.51 5.64 -2.29
N PRO A 131 -35.72 6.21 -2.39
CA PRO A 131 -35.86 7.60 -2.79
C PRO A 131 -35.30 8.53 -1.72
N LEU A 132 -34.68 9.62 -2.15
CA LEU A 132 -34.26 10.72 -1.31
C LEU A 132 -34.93 12.00 -1.81
N GLU A 133 -35.55 12.74 -0.90
CA GLU A 133 -36.12 14.05 -1.19
C GLU A 133 -35.52 15.09 -0.24
N VAL A 134 -35.06 16.21 -0.79
CA VAL A 134 -34.59 17.35 0.00
C VAL A 134 -35.63 18.46 -0.10
N SER A 135 -36.07 18.96 1.06
CA SER A 135 -37.14 19.94 1.19
C SER A 135 -36.68 21.18 1.95
N VAL A 136 -37.17 22.34 1.53
CA VAL A 136 -36.99 23.63 2.21
C VAL A 136 -38.37 24.10 2.65
N ALA A 137 -38.55 24.32 3.95
CA ALA A 137 -39.84 24.73 4.53
C ALA A 137 -41.02 23.84 4.06
N GLY A 138 -40.79 22.53 3.98
CA GLY A 138 -41.78 21.53 3.58
C GLY A 138 -42.02 21.39 2.07
N ARG A 139 -41.31 22.15 1.22
CA ARG A 139 -41.38 22.01 -0.25
C ARG A 139 -40.16 21.29 -0.79
N THR A 140 -40.36 20.20 -1.54
CA THR A 140 -39.27 19.46 -2.19
C THR A 140 -38.56 20.33 -3.23
N VAL A 141 -37.26 20.52 -3.08
CA VAL A 141 -36.41 21.29 -4.00
C VAL A 141 -35.47 20.42 -4.83
N ALA A 142 -35.16 19.21 -4.35
CA ALA A 142 -34.33 18.24 -5.06
C ALA A 142 -34.74 16.80 -4.73
N ARG A 143 -34.41 15.88 -5.65
CA ARG A 143 -34.67 14.44 -5.53
C ARG A 143 -33.48 13.66 -6.06
N ASP A 144 -33.20 12.52 -5.43
CA ASP A 144 -32.26 11.52 -5.92
C ASP A 144 -32.60 10.15 -5.30
N ARG A 145 -31.67 9.20 -5.36
CA ARG A 145 -31.80 7.87 -4.77
C ARG A 145 -30.52 7.42 -4.07
N ILE A 146 -30.70 6.62 -3.03
CA ILE A 146 -29.62 5.96 -2.28
C ILE A 146 -29.70 4.47 -2.62
N HIS A 147 -28.59 3.87 -3.04
CA HIS A 147 -28.47 2.44 -3.20
C HIS A 147 -27.95 1.83 -1.90
N VAL A 148 -28.81 1.08 -1.23
CA VAL A 148 -28.44 0.29 -0.07
C VAL A 148 -28.14 -1.13 -0.56
N VAL A 149 -26.93 -1.62 -0.33
CA VAL A 149 -26.57 -3.00 -0.67
C VAL A 149 -26.76 -3.91 0.56
N PRO A 150 -26.82 -5.25 0.37
CA PRO A 150 -27.02 -6.15 1.50
C PRO A 150 -25.95 -5.99 2.59
N SER A 151 -26.35 -6.15 3.85
CA SER A 151 -25.41 -6.35 4.95
C SER A 151 -24.53 -7.58 4.70
N GLU A 152 -23.23 -7.46 4.96
CA GLU A 152 -22.26 -8.53 4.79
C GLU A 152 -21.69 -8.96 6.14
N ARG A 153 -21.36 -10.23 6.34
CA ARG A 153 -20.71 -10.62 7.61
C ARG A 153 -19.39 -9.85 7.81
N PRO A 154 -18.99 -9.60 9.06
CA PRO A 154 -17.69 -9.01 9.36
C PRO A 154 -16.58 -9.75 8.62
N SER A 155 -15.67 -9.01 8.03
CA SER A 155 -14.66 -9.58 7.14
C SER A 155 -13.28 -9.10 7.54
N PHE A 156 -12.38 -10.07 7.79
CA PHE A 156 -10.97 -9.82 8.05
C PHE A 156 -10.17 -10.24 6.82
N THR A 157 -9.40 -9.33 6.24
CA THR A 157 -8.62 -9.55 5.02
C THR A 157 -7.17 -9.14 5.19
N LEU A 158 -6.32 -9.80 4.41
CA LEU A 158 -4.88 -9.61 4.35
C LEU A 158 -4.54 -9.25 2.89
N THR A 159 -3.90 -8.10 2.66
CA THR A 159 -3.53 -7.64 1.31
C THR A 159 -2.05 -7.31 1.27
N PHE A 160 -1.34 -7.82 0.27
CA PHE A 160 0.09 -7.62 0.03
C PHE A 160 0.33 -7.44 -1.47
N GLY A 161 1.53 -7.00 -1.86
CA GLY A 161 1.82 -6.58 -3.24
C GLY A 161 2.07 -7.74 -4.20
N SER A 162 2.52 -8.87 -3.66
CA SER A 162 2.94 -10.05 -4.42
C SER A 162 1.81 -11.09 -4.55
N GLU A 163 1.92 -12.01 -5.50
CA GLU A 163 1.01 -13.19 -5.55
C GLU A 163 1.25 -14.14 -4.37
N VAL A 164 2.50 -14.21 -3.89
CA VAL A 164 2.93 -15.00 -2.73
C VAL A 164 3.62 -14.07 -1.75
N ALA A 165 3.17 -14.08 -0.50
CA ALA A 165 3.74 -13.20 0.52
C ALA A 165 5.19 -13.57 0.84
N ARG A 166 6.04 -12.56 1.00
CA ARG A 166 7.48 -12.74 1.26
C ARG A 166 7.86 -12.29 2.67
N PRO A 167 8.91 -12.89 3.26
CA PRO A 167 9.49 -12.32 4.48
C PRO A 167 9.85 -10.84 4.25
N GLY A 168 9.63 -9.97 5.23
CA GLY A 168 9.91 -8.53 5.10
C GLY A 168 8.90 -7.77 4.22
N GLU A 169 7.89 -8.42 3.63
CA GLU A 169 6.92 -7.73 2.79
C GLU A 169 5.94 -6.89 3.62
N PRO A 170 5.61 -5.66 3.18
CA PRO A 170 4.52 -4.89 3.74
C PRO A 170 3.18 -5.60 3.56
N LEU A 171 2.39 -5.62 4.63
CA LEU A 171 1.08 -6.26 4.68
C LEU A 171 0.05 -5.25 5.18
N TRP A 172 -1.06 -5.15 4.46
CA TRP A 172 -2.26 -4.43 4.91
C TRP A 172 -3.23 -5.41 5.57
N LEU A 173 -3.60 -5.08 6.79
CA LEU A 173 -4.58 -5.79 7.60
C LEU A 173 -5.85 -4.95 7.57
N ASN A 174 -6.97 -5.51 7.11
CA ASN A 174 -8.24 -4.79 7.07
C ASN A 174 -9.33 -5.59 7.76
N PHE A 175 -10.15 -4.91 8.54
CA PHE A 175 -11.31 -5.49 9.19
C PHE A 175 -12.53 -4.58 9.01
N ASP A 176 -13.63 -5.18 8.59
CA ASP A 176 -14.95 -4.56 8.58
C ASP A 176 -15.83 -5.23 9.63
N ASP A 177 -16.25 -4.50 10.66
CA ASP A 177 -16.87 -5.06 11.87
C ASP A 177 -18.40 -5.26 11.76
N LEU A 178 -19.06 -4.63 10.78
CA LEU A 178 -20.51 -4.62 10.48
C LEU A 178 -21.52 -4.36 11.64
N TYR A 179 -21.37 -4.88 12.86
CA TYR A 179 -22.44 -4.95 13.86
C TYR A 179 -22.34 -3.86 14.96
N PRO A 180 -23.34 -2.95 15.09
CA PRO A 180 -23.30 -1.75 15.95
C PRO A 180 -23.42 -2.01 17.47
N GLY A 181 -23.21 -3.25 17.93
CA GLY A 181 -23.10 -3.60 19.35
C GLY A 181 -21.68 -3.57 19.89
N GLU A 182 -20.68 -3.82 19.03
CA GLU A 182 -19.27 -3.74 19.40
C GLU A 182 -18.73 -2.40 18.90
N ARG A 183 -18.60 -1.41 19.79
CA ARG A 183 -17.84 -0.20 19.47
C ARG A 183 -16.37 -0.55 19.55
N GLY A 184 -15.90 -1.14 18.47
CA GLY A 184 -14.56 -1.66 18.25
C GLY A 184 -13.47 -0.60 18.30
N THR A 185 -13.15 -0.08 19.48
CA THR A 185 -12.06 0.92 19.62
C THR A 185 -10.67 0.27 19.76
N ASP A 186 -10.58 -1.07 19.79
CA ASP A 186 -9.33 -1.81 20.01
C ASP A 186 -9.31 -3.19 19.32
N PHE A 187 -9.27 -3.22 18.00
CA PHE A 187 -8.97 -4.47 17.27
C PHE A 187 -7.48 -4.73 17.22
N THR A 188 -7.06 -5.96 17.54
CA THR A 188 -5.64 -6.35 17.53
C THR A 188 -5.45 -7.63 16.74
N VAL A 189 -4.50 -7.62 15.82
CA VAL A 189 -4.06 -8.80 15.08
C VAL A 189 -2.81 -9.38 15.73
N ARG A 190 -2.77 -10.70 15.91
CA ARG A 190 -1.60 -11.45 16.39
C ARG A 190 -1.22 -12.51 15.37
N SER A 191 0.08 -12.69 15.17
CA SER A 191 0.64 -13.75 14.33
C SER A 191 2.11 -13.93 14.69
N ALA A 192 2.62 -15.15 14.60
CA ALA A 192 4.06 -15.42 14.67
C ALA A 192 4.83 -14.81 13.48
N ALA A 193 4.11 -14.44 12.40
CA ALA A 193 4.68 -13.75 11.25
C ALA A 193 4.91 -12.24 11.47
N LEU A 194 4.42 -11.68 12.58
CA LEU A 194 4.55 -10.26 12.89
C LEU A 194 5.59 -10.05 13.99
N HIS A 195 6.31 -8.93 13.94
CA HIS A 195 7.26 -8.56 15.00
C HIS A 195 6.63 -8.37 16.37
N ARG A 196 5.36 -7.94 16.38
CA ARG A 196 4.54 -7.68 17.57
C ARG A 196 3.06 -7.68 17.17
N PRO A 197 2.12 -7.80 18.12
CA PRO A 197 0.72 -7.55 17.85
C PRO A 197 0.49 -6.18 17.18
N VAL A 198 -0.44 -6.13 16.24
CA VAL A 198 -0.75 -4.92 15.44
C VAL A 198 -2.17 -4.47 15.75
N ARG A 199 -2.32 -3.21 16.15
CA ARG A 199 -3.64 -2.60 16.39
C ARG A 199 -4.20 -2.08 15.06
N LEU A 200 -5.44 -2.44 14.75
CA LEU A 200 -6.19 -1.86 13.63
C LEU A 200 -6.86 -0.57 14.11
N VAL A 201 -6.83 0.46 13.27
CA VAL A 201 -7.40 1.77 13.58
C VAL A 201 -8.34 2.21 12.47
N HIS A 202 -9.35 2.98 12.83
CA HIS A 202 -10.19 3.64 11.84
C HIS A 202 -9.46 4.86 11.30
N ASP A 203 -9.34 4.96 9.97
CA ASP A 203 -8.75 6.13 9.31
C ASP A 203 -9.86 7.06 8.81
N GLU A 204 -10.21 8.08 9.60
CA GLU A 204 -11.26 9.04 9.26
C GLU A 204 -11.03 9.78 7.93
N ARG A 205 -9.79 9.81 7.42
CA ARG A 205 -9.47 10.48 6.15
C ARG A 205 -9.83 9.62 4.94
N ASN A 206 -9.58 8.32 5.01
CA ASN A 206 -9.74 7.40 3.88
C ASN A 206 -11.02 6.56 4.00
N ASP A 207 -11.42 6.24 5.23
CA ASP A 207 -12.58 5.40 5.55
C ASP A 207 -13.78 6.24 6.02
N PHE A 208 -13.80 7.55 5.74
CA PHE A 208 -14.82 8.48 6.22
C PHE A 208 -16.26 7.95 6.05
N TYR A 209 -16.59 7.36 4.90
CA TYR A 209 -17.93 6.82 4.63
C TYR A 209 -18.17 5.42 5.21
N ASN A 210 -17.13 4.74 5.70
CA ASN A 210 -17.21 3.43 6.34
C ASN A 210 -16.64 3.49 7.77
N PRO A 211 -17.40 3.95 8.77
CA PRO A 211 -16.94 4.05 10.16
C PRO A 211 -16.65 2.70 10.83
N ARG A 212 -16.84 1.61 10.11
CA ARG A 212 -16.63 0.22 10.55
C ARG A 212 -15.37 -0.40 9.95
N ALA A 213 -14.68 0.32 9.07
CA ALA A 213 -13.41 -0.11 8.52
C ALA A 213 -12.29 0.24 9.49
N PHE A 214 -11.50 -0.78 9.80
CA PHE A 214 -10.29 -0.68 10.60
C PHE A 214 -9.15 -1.27 9.80
N SER A 215 -8.07 -0.52 9.68
CA SER A 215 -6.90 -0.95 8.93
C SER A 215 -5.61 -0.74 9.71
N ALA A 216 -4.59 -1.49 9.32
CA ALA A 216 -3.22 -1.23 9.74
C ALA A 216 -2.25 -1.70 8.66
N ARG A 217 -1.15 -0.96 8.53
CA ARG A 217 0.01 -1.41 7.80
C ARG A 217 0.98 -2.09 8.76
N ALA A 218 1.44 -3.28 8.40
CA ALA A 218 2.46 -4.03 9.09
C ALA A 218 3.56 -4.50 8.11
N GLU A 219 4.60 -5.13 8.63
CA GLU A 219 5.65 -5.81 7.86
C GLU A 219 5.73 -7.25 8.37
N LEU A 220 5.79 -8.21 7.45
CA LEU A 220 6.12 -9.60 7.79
C LEU A 220 7.55 -9.65 8.34
N ALA A 221 7.80 -10.48 9.35
CA ALA A 221 9.14 -10.58 9.89
C ALA A 221 10.15 -11.03 8.78
N PRO A 222 11.33 -10.41 8.66
CA PRO A 222 12.25 -10.63 7.53
C PRO A 222 12.96 -11.98 7.57
N GLY A 223 13.03 -12.59 8.76
CA GLY A 223 13.62 -13.90 8.98
C GLY A 223 12.61 -15.03 9.03
N LEU A 224 11.40 -14.83 8.49
CA LEU A 224 10.39 -15.89 8.49
C LEU A 224 10.84 -17.05 7.62
N ALA A 225 10.72 -18.25 8.18
CA ALA A 225 10.83 -19.47 7.41
C ALA A 225 9.63 -19.61 6.47
N ASP A 226 9.82 -20.35 5.37
CA ASP A 226 8.72 -20.69 4.49
C ASP A 226 7.65 -21.49 5.25
N GLY A 227 6.38 -21.17 5.06
CA GLY A 227 5.28 -21.88 5.72
C GLY A 227 3.99 -21.10 5.79
N ASP A 228 2.99 -21.71 6.42
CA ASP A 228 1.69 -21.09 6.64
C ASP A 228 1.60 -20.44 8.02
N TYR A 229 1.26 -19.17 8.05
CA TYR A 229 1.11 -18.39 9.27
C TYR A 229 -0.35 -18.01 9.47
N THR A 230 -0.82 -18.10 10.71
CA THR A 230 -2.20 -17.72 11.07
C THR A 230 -2.19 -16.33 11.69
N PHE A 231 -3.01 -15.45 11.15
CA PHE A 231 -3.30 -14.12 11.65
C PHE A 231 -4.63 -14.18 12.37
N GLU A 232 -4.59 -13.97 13.68
CA GLU A 232 -5.75 -14.01 14.55
C GLU A 232 -6.17 -12.58 14.88
N LEU A 233 -7.42 -12.24 14.58
CA LEU A 233 -8.02 -10.97 14.92
C LEU A 233 -8.74 -11.09 16.27
N TYR A 234 -8.41 -10.19 17.18
CA TYR A 234 -9.01 -10.05 18.49
C TYR A 234 -9.80 -8.74 18.59
N GLY A 235 -10.96 -8.78 19.23
CA GLY A 235 -11.79 -7.61 19.51
C GLY A 235 -11.39 -6.86 20.78
N PRO A 236 -12.14 -5.79 21.13
CA PRO A 236 -11.87 -4.92 22.28
C PRO A 236 -11.81 -5.61 23.64
N HIS A 237 -12.46 -6.77 23.78
CA HIS A 237 -12.48 -7.56 25.01
C HIS A 237 -11.45 -8.70 25.01
N GLY A 238 -10.54 -8.72 24.04
CA GLY A 238 -9.50 -9.76 23.92
C GLY A 238 -10.03 -11.11 23.46
N HIS A 239 -11.27 -11.18 22.98
CA HIS A 239 -11.83 -12.37 22.36
C HIS A 239 -11.41 -12.46 20.89
N ARG A 240 -11.08 -13.67 20.44
CA ARG A 240 -10.78 -13.93 19.03
C ARG A 240 -12.08 -13.87 18.22
N ILE A 241 -12.10 -13.04 17.18
CA ILE A 241 -13.27 -12.78 16.32
C ILE A 241 -13.11 -13.49 14.97
N ALA A 242 -11.90 -13.47 14.40
CA ALA A 242 -11.62 -14.06 13.09
C ALA A 242 -10.18 -14.55 13.00
N ASP A 243 -9.89 -15.32 11.96
CA ASP A 243 -8.53 -15.62 11.55
C ASP A 243 -8.39 -15.73 10.04
N LYS A 244 -7.16 -15.55 9.57
CA LYS A 244 -6.74 -15.77 8.19
C LYS A 244 -5.40 -16.46 8.15
N ARG A 245 -5.24 -17.38 7.20
CA ARG A 245 -3.97 -18.04 6.92
C ARG A 245 -3.29 -17.34 5.76
N LEU A 246 -1.98 -17.18 5.87
CA LEU A 246 -1.11 -16.62 4.84
C LEU A 246 0.09 -17.53 4.66
N THR A 247 0.30 -18.00 3.43
CA THR A 247 1.52 -18.73 3.07
C THR A 247 2.61 -17.71 2.78
N VAL A 248 3.72 -17.81 3.51
CA VAL A 248 4.92 -16.98 3.33
C VAL A 248 6.02 -17.84 2.73
N ARG A 249 6.71 -17.33 1.72
CA ARG A 249 7.80 -18.04 1.06
C ARG A 249 8.81 -17.05 0.48
N ALA A 250 10.10 -17.26 0.74
CA ALA A 250 11.15 -16.52 0.05
C ALA A 250 11.27 -16.99 -1.41
N SER A 251 11.48 -16.04 -2.33
CA SER A 251 11.70 -16.35 -3.74
C SER A 251 13.07 -17.01 -3.94
N ARG A 252 13.22 -17.88 -4.95
CA ARG A 252 14.47 -18.60 -5.21
C ARG A 252 14.87 -18.53 -6.68
N PRO A 253 16.17 -18.51 -7.00
CA PRO A 253 16.63 -18.64 -8.38
C PRO A 253 15.98 -19.85 -9.08
N GLY A 254 15.27 -19.58 -10.17
CA GLY A 254 14.53 -20.58 -10.94
C GLY A 254 13.02 -20.62 -10.66
N ASP A 255 12.54 -19.98 -9.61
CA ASP A 255 11.10 -19.76 -9.42
C ASP A 255 10.57 -18.76 -10.45
N ALA A 256 9.32 -18.93 -10.90
CA ALA A 256 8.70 -18.05 -11.88
C ALA A 256 8.52 -16.61 -11.38
N ASP A 257 8.40 -16.43 -10.06
CA ASP A 257 8.26 -15.15 -9.38
C ASP A 257 9.60 -14.59 -8.87
N TYR A 258 10.72 -15.27 -9.11
CA TYR A 258 12.05 -14.76 -8.77
C TYR A 258 12.51 -13.75 -9.83
N LEU A 259 12.56 -12.49 -9.43
CA LEU A 259 12.97 -11.37 -10.28
C LEU A 259 14.41 -10.89 -10.00
N GLY A 260 15.04 -11.39 -8.94
CA GLY A 260 16.36 -10.96 -8.50
C GLY A 260 17.44 -11.20 -9.56
N LYS A 261 18.26 -10.18 -9.83
CA LYS A 261 19.42 -10.25 -10.75
C LYS A 261 20.74 -10.05 -10.00
N ALA A 262 20.75 -10.56 -8.78
CA ALA A 262 21.85 -10.59 -7.83
C ALA A 262 23.22 -10.99 -8.44
N HIS A 263 24.21 -10.09 -8.37
CA HIS A 263 25.61 -10.36 -8.69
C HIS A 263 26.60 -9.56 -7.81
N GLY A 264 27.86 -10.02 -7.79
CA GLY A 264 28.90 -9.63 -6.83
C GLY A 264 29.32 -10.79 -5.91
N PRO A 265 30.03 -10.53 -4.79
CA PRO A 265 30.53 -9.23 -4.39
C PRO A 265 31.63 -8.72 -5.32
N ASP A 266 31.51 -7.47 -5.74
CA ASP A 266 32.56 -6.76 -6.45
C ASP A 266 33.43 -5.99 -5.48
N LEU A 267 34.73 -6.22 -5.56
CA LEU A 267 35.72 -5.69 -4.62
C LEU A 267 36.63 -4.69 -5.35
N TYR A 268 36.85 -3.54 -4.73
CA TYR A 268 37.64 -2.46 -5.32
C TYR A 268 38.32 -1.56 -4.29
N ASP A 269 39.26 -0.73 -4.75
CA ASP A 269 39.96 0.24 -3.91
C ASP A 269 39.04 1.46 -3.66
N PRO A 270 38.64 1.71 -2.40
CA PRO A 270 37.77 2.84 -2.08
C PRO A 270 38.39 4.21 -2.39
N ASN A 271 39.71 4.32 -2.52
CA ASN A 271 40.38 5.61 -2.80
C ASN A 271 40.40 5.95 -4.30
N ILE A 272 40.30 4.95 -5.16
CA ILE A 272 40.21 5.12 -6.62
C ILE A 272 38.74 5.30 -7.03
N GLY A 273 37.82 4.65 -6.31
CA GLY A 273 36.39 4.67 -6.61
C GLY A 273 36.01 3.55 -7.59
N TYR A 274 34.70 3.35 -7.75
CA TYR A 274 34.20 2.23 -8.55
C TYR A 274 34.59 2.38 -10.03
N ALA A 275 34.17 3.46 -10.70
CA ALA A 275 34.32 3.64 -12.14
C ALA A 275 35.74 3.47 -12.68
N ASP A 276 36.75 3.85 -11.88
CA ASP A 276 38.15 3.87 -12.28
C ASP A 276 38.95 2.67 -11.73
N SER A 277 38.33 1.83 -10.89
CA SER A 277 38.97 0.63 -10.35
C SER A 277 38.61 -0.60 -11.19
N PRO A 278 39.57 -1.50 -11.48
CA PRO A 278 39.23 -2.79 -12.08
C PRO A 278 38.38 -3.58 -11.06
N HIS A 279 37.08 -3.71 -11.32
CA HIS A 279 36.16 -4.50 -10.49
C HIS A 279 36.56 -5.96 -10.55
N ARG A 280 36.87 -6.55 -9.39
CA ARG A 280 37.33 -7.94 -9.34
C ARG A 280 36.61 -8.68 -8.25
N HIS A 281 36.30 -9.93 -8.57
CA HIS A 281 35.87 -10.93 -7.60
C HIS A 281 37.03 -11.35 -6.65
N ASP A 282 38.27 -10.95 -6.98
CA ASP A 282 39.49 -11.14 -6.18
C ASP A 282 40.25 -9.80 -6.06
N PHE A 283 40.40 -9.28 -4.84
CA PHE A 283 41.07 -7.99 -4.58
C PHE A 283 42.28 -8.14 -3.66
N LYS A 284 43.40 -7.48 -3.98
CA LYS A 284 44.63 -7.52 -3.18
C LYS A 284 44.75 -6.28 -2.30
N VAL A 285 45.14 -6.47 -1.05
CA VAL A 285 45.24 -5.36 -0.07
C VAL A 285 46.26 -5.70 1.01
N SER A 286 46.97 -4.70 1.51
CA SER A 286 47.86 -4.87 2.66
C SER A 286 47.06 -5.00 3.97
N PRO A 287 47.62 -5.66 5.01
CA PRO A 287 47.01 -5.66 6.34
C PRO A 287 46.74 -4.23 6.83
N GLY A 288 45.57 -3.99 7.44
CA GLY A 288 45.17 -2.65 7.89
C GLY A 288 44.59 -1.76 6.78
N GLY A 289 44.68 -2.19 5.52
CA GLY A 289 44.10 -1.48 4.38
C GLY A 289 42.57 -1.51 4.35
N ARG A 290 41.99 -0.90 3.31
CA ARG A 290 40.54 -0.81 3.11
C ARG A 290 40.14 -1.46 1.80
N VAL A 291 38.92 -2.00 1.76
CA VAL A 291 38.31 -2.56 0.56
C VAL A 291 36.86 -2.12 0.51
N ALA A 292 36.42 -1.62 -0.65
CA ALA A 292 35.02 -1.40 -0.91
C ALA A 292 34.40 -2.70 -1.42
N VAL A 293 33.20 -3.01 -0.91
CA VAL A 293 32.42 -4.18 -1.30
C VAL A 293 31.12 -3.67 -1.90
N MET A 294 30.78 -4.13 -3.09
CA MET A 294 29.52 -3.82 -3.75
C MET A 294 28.75 -5.07 -4.14
N TRP A 295 27.44 -4.98 -4.04
CA TRP A 295 26.45 -5.95 -4.46
C TRP A 295 25.46 -5.28 -5.39
N HIS A 296 25.12 -5.96 -6.47
CA HIS A 296 24.17 -5.48 -7.44
C HIS A 296 22.93 -6.36 -7.39
N ASP A 297 21.77 -5.74 -7.18
CA ASP A 297 20.51 -6.45 -7.29
C ASP A 297 19.39 -5.48 -7.63
N ALA A 298 18.81 -5.69 -8.82
CA ALA A 298 17.76 -4.84 -9.34
C ALA A 298 16.42 -5.02 -8.66
N VAL A 299 16.17 -6.22 -8.15
CA VAL A 299 14.89 -6.58 -7.54
C VAL A 299 15.17 -7.35 -6.25
N PRO A 300 15.73 -6.67 -5.23
CA PRO A 300 15.94 -7.28 -3.92
C PRO A 300 14.61 -7.77 -3.36
N ASP A 301 14.65 -8.85 -2.56
CA ASP A 301 13.44 -9.26 -1.86
C ASP A 301 13.04 -8.21 -0.80
N PRO A 302 11.74 -8.10 -0.48
CA PRO A 302 11.26 -7.09 0.45
C PRO A 302 11.99 -7.09 1.80
N GLY A 303 12.44 -5.91 2.25
CA GLY A 303 13.08 -5.73 3.54
C GLY A 303 14.58 -6.06 3.55
N GLU A 304 15.17 -6.43 2.41
CA GLU A 304 16.61 -6.61 2.26
C GLU A 304 17.36 -5.30 2.04
N GLU A 305 16.68 -4.27 1.54
CA GLU A 305 17.28 -3.01 1.08
C GLU A 305 18.05 -2.27 2.19
N THR A 306 17.76 -2.59 3.44
CA THR A 306 18.42 -2.01 4.62
C THR A 306 19.21 -3.02 5.44
N ARG A 307 19.21 -4.30 5.07
CA ARG A 307 19.70 -5.41 5.92
C ARG A 307 20.82 -6.23 5.30
N LEU A 308 21.19 -5.96 4.05
CA LEU A 308 22.24 -6.70 3.36
C LEU A 308 23.59 -6.53 4.06
N THR A 309 24.32 -7.63 4.23
CA THR A 309 25.64 -7.65 4.86
C THR A 309 26.66 -8.46 4.07
N ALA A 310 27.92 -8.03 4.15
CA ALA A 310 29.08 -8.78 3.72
C ALA A 310 29.89 -9.22 4.95
N THR A 311 30.31 -10.48 4.96
CA THR A 311 31.07 -11.09 6.05
C THR A 311 32.40 -11.63 5.55
N SER A 312 33.46 -11.41 6.33
CA SER A 312 34.77 -12.00 6.10
C SER A 312 35.54 -12.06 7.41
N SER A 313 36.31 -13.12 7.63
CA SER A 313 37.26 -13.17 8.75
C SER A 313 38.37 -12.13 8.62
N ALA A 314 38.59 -11.58 7.42
CA ALA A 314 39.55 -10.50 7.20
C ALA A 314 39.04 -9.14 7.70
N PHE A 315 37.72 -8.95 7.81
CA PHE A 315 37.14 -7.68 8.21
C PHE A 315 37.23 -7.49 9.72
N THR A 316 37.44 -6.24 10.12
CA THR A 316 37.38 -5.83 11.54
C THR A 316 35.99 -6.05 12.14
N GLN A 317 34.92 -5.95 11.33
CA GLN A 317 33.52 -6.16 11.72
C GLN A 317 32.69 -6.66 10.53
N VAL A 318 31.47 -7.14 10.80
CA VAL A 318 30.47 -7.41 9.74
C VAL A 318 30.17 -6.11 9.00
N LEU A 319 30.22 -6.14 7.67
CA LEU A 319 30.01 -4.96 6.84
C LEU A 319 28.55 -4.87 6.43
N ARG A 320 27.82 -3.86 6.91
CA ARG A 320 26.46 -3.55 6.42
C ARG A 320 26.57 -2.78 5.11
N LEU A 321 25.88 -3.25 4.07
CA LEU A 321 25.85 -2.60 2.75
C LEU A 321 24.67 -1.64 2.70
N ASN A 322 24.90 -0.43 2.19
CA ASN A 322 23.86 0.60 2.09
C ASN A 322 23.44 0.74 0.64
N ARG A 323 22.14 0.93 0.44
CA ARG A 323 21.57 1.23 -0.87
C ARG A 323 22.16 2.54 -1.42
N ASP A 324 22.53 2.50 -2.68
CA ASP A 324 23.04 3.61 -3.46
C ASP A 324 22.23 3.74 -4.75
N ASP A 325 21.40 4.78 -4.80
CA ASP A 325 20.55 5.11 -5.95
C ASP A 325 21.17 6.19 -6.85
N SER A 326 22.42 6.62 -6.60
CA SER A 326 23.06 7.75 -7.32
C SER A 326 23.26 7.53 -8.82
N LYS A 327 23.11 6.29 -9.30
CA LYS A 327 23.25 5.88 -10.71
C LYS A 327 21.99 5.24 -11.31
N SER A 328 20.87 5.33 -10.60
CA SER A 328 19.57 4.82 -11.05
C SER A 328 19.13 5.33 -12.43
N ALA A 329 19.56 6.54 -12.84
CA ALA A 329 19.24 7.11 -14.16
C ALA A 329 20.02 6.48 -15.33
N ASP A 330 21.11 5.77 -15.05
CA ASP A 330 21.98 5.14 -16.06
C ASP A 330 21.54 3.70 -16.41
N GLY A 331 20.42 3.22 -15.85
CA GLY A 331 19.94 1.84 -15.98
C GLY A 331 20.72 0.82 -15.15
N ASP A 332 21.66 1.30 -14.32
CA ASP A 332 22.34 0.52 -13.28
C ASP A 332 21.43 0.55 -12.04
N ASP A 333 20.52 -0.43 -12.00
CA ASP A 333 19.55 -0.71 -10.94
C ASP A 333 20.21 -0.75 -9.52
N PRO A 334 19.45 -0.68 -8.39
CA PRO A 334 20.02 -0.37 -7.07
C PRO A 334 21.26 -1.19 -6.70
N ARG A 335 22.28 -0.47 -6.23
CA ARG A 335 23.54 -1.07 -5.76
C ARG A 335 23.61 -0.96 -4.25
N TYR A 336 24.29 -1.90 -3.63
CA TYR A 336 24.49 -1.94 -2.19
C TYR A 336 25.98 -1.98 -1.92
N PHE A 337 26.52 -0.93 -1.31
CA PHE A 337 27.96 -0.88 -1.07
C PHE A 337 28.31 -0.30 0.30
N ASN A 338 29.50 -0.67 0.77
CA ASN A 338 30.17 -0.01 1.89
C ASN A 338 31.67 -0.38 1.87
N THR A 339 32.46 0.25 2.73
CA THR A 339 33.90 -0.01 2.86
C THR A 339 34.22 -0.75 4.15
N ALA A 340 34.94 -1.87 4.05
CA ALA A 340 35.51 -2.59 5.18
C ALA A 340 36.98 -2.21 5.41
N THR A 341 37.38 -2.21 6.69
CA THR A 341 38.79 -2.17 7.09
C THR A 341 39.28 -3.59 7.36
N ILE A 342 40.41 -3.94 6.76
CA ILE A 342 41.09 -5.23 6.93
C ILE A 342 41.86 -5.23 8.25
N ARG A 343 41.81 -6.32 9.01
CA ARG A 343 42.56 -6.44 10.26
C ARG A 343 44.07 -6.33 10.01
N ALA A 344 44.77 -5.52 10.81
CA ALA A 344 46.21 -5.25 10.64
C ALA A 344 47.13 -6.45 10.93
N GLY A 345 46.68 -7.40 11.76
CA GLY A 345 47.49 -8.56 12.18
C GLY A 345 47.23 -9.85 11.39
N LEU A 346 46.59 -9.77 10.22
CA LEU A 346 46.30 -10.97 9.43
C LEU A 346 47.57 -11.50 8.77
N LYS A 347 47.69 -12.83 8.76
CA LYS A 347 48.70 -13.50 7.94
C LYS A 347 48.39 -13.28 6.46
N PRO A 348 49.40 -13.17 5.60
CA PRO A 348 49.18 -13.18 4.16
C PRO A 348 48.36 -14.42 3.75
N GLY A 349 47.38 -14.23 2.87
CA GLY A 349 46.47 -15.30 2.50
C GLY A 349 45.19 -14.81 1.84
N ARG A 350 44.37 -15.75 1.39
CA ARG A 350 43.10 -15.49 0.72
C ARG A 350 41.95 -15.71 1.70
N TYR A 351 41.10 -14.70 1.85
CA TYR A 351 39.99 -14.66 2.79
C TYR A 351 38.67 -14.48 2.03
N PRO A 352 37.68 -15.35 2.20
CA PRO A 352 36.40 -15.23 1.52
C PRO A 352 35.63 -14.02 2.04
N VAL A 353 34.95 -13.32 1.13
CA VAL A 353 33.95 -12.29 1.41
C VAL A 353 32.62 -12.83 0.95
N THR A 354 31.72 -13.09 1.89
CA THR A 354 30.41 -13.69 1.62
C THR A 354 29.31 -12.66 1.76
N ILE A 355 28.44 -12.59 0.76
CA ILE A 355 27.16 -11.88 0.82
C ILE A 355 26.04 -12.91 0.77
N VAL A 356 25.07 -12.75 1.66
CA VAL A 356 23.85 -13.55 1.71
C VAL A 356 22.66 -12.61 1.48
N ALA A 357 21.87 -12.92 0.46
CA ALA A 357 20.71 -12.16 -0.01
C ALA A 357 19.51 -13.10 -0.23
N HIS A 358 18.38 -12.54 -0.64
CA HIS A 358 17.08 -13.18 -0.79
C HIS A 358 16.73 -14.09 0.40
N HIS A 359 16.80 -13.54 1.61
CA HIS A 359 16.51 -14.20 2.89
C HIS A 359 17.28 -15.51 3.09
N GLY A 360 18.54 -15.56 2.64
CA GLY A 360 19.39 -16.74 2.78
C GLY A 360 19.39 -17.68 1.58
N ARG A 361 18.64 -17.36 0.52
CA ARG A 361 18.51 -18.20 -0.67
C ARG A 361 19.59 -17.93 -1.72
N VAL A 362 20.18 -16.74 -1.70
CA VAL A 362 21.30 -16.38 -2.58
C VAL A 362 22.55 -16.16 -1.75
N MET A 363 23.59 -16.91 -2.06
CA MET A 363 24.91 -16.75 -1.44
C MET A 363 25.96 -16.62 -2.55
N LYS A 364 26.77 -15.56 -2.46
CA LYS A 364 27.91 -15.34 -3.36
C LYS A 364 29.16 -15.05 -2.55
N VAL A 365 30.31 -15.45 -3.08
CA VAL A 365 31.59 -15.40 -2.37
C VAL A 365 32.68 -14.84 -3.26
N GLY A 366 33.16 -13.64 -2.99
CA GLY A 366 34.41 -13.09 -3.53
C GLY A 366 35.55 -13.30 -2.56
N TYR A 367 36.73 -12.76 -2.87
CA TYR A 367 37.89 -12.94 -2.00
C TYR A 367 38.77 -11.69 -1.89
N VAL A 368 39.24 -11.45 -0.67
CA VAL A 368 40.34 -10.52 -0.40
C VAL A 368 41.61 -11.32 -0.19
N THR A 369 42.66 -10.97 -0.93
CA THR A 369 44.00 -11.51 -0.75
C THR A 369 44.84 -10.51 0.03
N VAL A 370 45.13 -10.84 1.29
CA VAL A 370 46.04 -10.07 2.13
C VAL A 370 47.47 -10.39 1.71
N THR A 371 48.22 -9.37 1.31
CA THR A 371 49.62 -9.51 0.91
C THR A 371 50.56 -9.39 2.11
N ALA A 372 51.83 -9.77 1.93
CA ALA A 372 52.87 -9.40 2.88
C ALA A 372 52.97 -7.86 2.97
N PRO A 373 53.37 -7.31 4.14
CA PRO A 373 53.61 -5.89 4.31
C PRO A 373 54.62 -5.33 3.31
#